data_AF-A0A0N0DQY7-F1
#
_entry.id   AF-A0A0N0DQY7-F1
#
_cell.length_a   1.000
_cell.length_b   1.000
_cell.length_c   1.000
_cell.angle_alpha   90.00
_cell.angle_beta   90.00
_cell.angle_gamma   90.00
#
_symmetry.space_group_name_H-M   'P 1'
#
loop_
_entity.id
_entity.type
_entity.pdbx_description
1 polymer ?
#
loop_
_entity_poly.entity_id
_entity_poly.type
_entity_poly.pdbx_seq_one_letter_code
_entity_poly.pdbx_strand_id
1 'polypeptide(L)'
;MKASAKARFDELWRLLSSPEQLDPGTSPLRTIFEGDARVLMSAGVLVPASPRPTRGWFVPFSVVEEKPSGLRRRFIAWPKEKNLEDSYEADVPLGHISAYLDVVWEEGASNLDLKASFYQVPLPEEARSAFRCRLDDGTLVELARLPMGYAASPELMQLLTSALAGVPTVVDAAFACPTALKIHVWIDNVRIAGPLKAVEAWTRRVTQFARDASVTIGESEVAVASYTFVGVFFDHATHTVRLGEKTWRHLRETPPFEEMTVGDLEVFTSRAIYGAAVLGVRLFRNYMFLKFVRRQLSSLNRGKITTRSKITMTPYIRGFRV
;
A
#
# COMPACT_ATOMS: atom_id res chain seq x y z
N MET A 1 -14.66 -14.49 -10.13
CA MET A 1 -13.23 -14.81 -9.93
C MET A 1 -13.02 -16.25 -10.36
N LYS A 2 -11.88 -16.55 -10.97
CA LYS A 2 -11.44 -17.92 -11.24
C LYS A 2 -11.32 -18.73 -9.95
N ALA A 3 -11.44 -20.05 -10.06
CA ALA A 3 -11.40 -20.96 -8.92
C ALA A 3 -10.14 -20.81 -8.04
N SER A 4 -8.96 -20.66 -8.65
CA SER A 4 -7.70 -20.49 -7.91
C SER A 4 -7.66 -19.17 -7.12
N ALA A 5 -8.02 -18.05 -7.77
CA ALA A 5 -8.08 -16.75 -7.12
C ALA A 5 -9.12 -16.71 -5.99
N LYS A 6 -10.28 -17.35 -6.21
CA LYS A 6 -11.32 -17.49 -5.19
C LYS A 6 -10.81 -18.33 -4.01
N ALA A 7 -10.18 -19.47 -4.27
CA ALA A 7 -9.64 -20.34 -3.20
C ALA A 7 -8.60 -19.59 -2.35
N ARG A 8 -7.72 -18.80 -2.99
CA ARG A 8 -6.77 -17.95 -2.28
C ARG A 8 -7.46 -16.86 -1.48
N PHE A 9 -8.45 -16.18 -2.05
CA PHE A 9 -9.26 -15.21 -1.30
C PHE A 9 -9.90 -15.87 -0.06
N ASP A 10 -10.55 -17.03 -0.22
CA ASP A 10 -11.21 -17.74 0.87
C ASP A 10 -10.21 -18.21 1.96
N GLU A 11 -8.98 -18.53 1.60
CA GLU A 11 -7.88 -18.82 2.54
C GLU A 11 -7.54 -17.60 3.39
N LEU A 12 -7.23 -16.48 2.74
CA LEU A 12 -6.91 -15.23 3.43
C LEU A 12 -8.09 -14.72 4.28
N TRP A 13 -9.30 -14.89 3.77
CA TRP A 13 -10.52 -14.48 4.45
C TRP A 13 -10.74 -15.26 5.75
N ARG A 14 -10.37 -16.55 5.78
CA ARG A 14 -10.42 -17.37 7.00
C ARG A 14 -9.43 -16.92 8.07
N LEU A 15 -8.30 -16.30 7.68
CA LEU A 15 -7.32 -15.77 8.64
C LEU A 15 -7.88 -14.60 9.47
N LEU A 16 -8.84 -13.83 8.93
CA LEU A 16 -9.51 -12.76 9.69
C LEU A 16 -10.21 -13.29 10.95
N SER A 17 -10.73 -14.52 10.87
CA SER A 17 -11.46 -15.19 11.95
C SER A 17 -10.63 -16.22 12.69
N SER A 18 -9.33 -16.35 12.42
CA SER A 18 -8.42 -17.32 13.06
C SER A 18 -7.24 -16.60 13.73
N PRO A 19 -6.53 -17.20 14.70
CA PRO A 19 -6.93 -18.34 15.51
C PRO A 19 -8.07 -17.97 16.48
N GLU A 20 -8.82 -18.95 16.98
CA GLU A 20 -9.74 -18.76 18.11
C GLU A 20 -8.97 -18.45 19.39
N GLN A 21 -8.55 -17.20 19.56
CA GLN A 21 -7.88 -16.76 20.78
C GLN A 21 -8.90 -16.64 21.91
N LEU A 22 -8.67 -17.38 23.01
CA LEU A 22 -9.52 -17.38 24.20
C LEU A 22 -9.09 -16.31 25.23
N ASP A 23 -7.84 -15.86 25.17
CA ASP A 23 -7.31 -14.78 26.00
C ASP A 23 -6.42 -13.84 25.15
N PRO A 24 -6.94 -12.69 24.69
CA PRO A 24 -6.21 -11.74 23.86
C PRO A 24 -5.21 -10.90 24.65
N GLY A 25 -5.02 -11.19 25.94
CA GLY A 25 -4.22 -10.37 26.85
C GLY A 25 -4.84 -8.99 27.10
N THR A 26 -4.02 -8.12 27.69
CA THR A 26 -4.46 -6.79 28.13
C THR A 26 -4.73 -5.86 26.94
N SER A 27 -5.81 -5.09 27.03
CA SER A 27 -6.10 -4.00 26.11
C SER A 27 -4.88 -3.09 25.93
N PRO A 28 -4.55 -2.66 24.70
CA PRO A 28 -3.50 -1.68 24.45
C PRO A 28 -3.73 -0.40 25.26
N LEU A 29 -2.63 0.24 25.68
CA LEU A 29 -2.66 1.52 26.38
C LEU A 29 -3.16 2.67 25.50
N ARG A 30 -3.03 2.54 24.17
CA ARG A 30 -3.50 3.57 23.23
C ARG A 30 -4.99 3.42 22.98
N THR A 31 -5.69 4.52 23.13
CA THR A 31 -7.12 4.67 22.88
C THR A 31 -7.37 5.55 21.65
N ILE A 32 -8.62 5.58 21.20
CA ILE A 32 -9.07 6.47 20.13
C ILE A 32 -9.72 7.71 20.73
N PHE A 33 -9.22 8.88 20.32
CA PHE A 33 -9.79 10.16 20.71
C PHE A 33 -11.26 10.27 20.28
N GLU A 34 -12.11 10.77 21.17
CA GLU A 34 -13.58 10.78 20.98
C GLU A 34 -14.02 11.44 19.66
N GLY A 35 -13.37 12.55 19.28
CA GLY A 35 -13.65 13.23 18.02
C GLY A 35 -13.36 12.37 16.78
N ASP A 36 -12.27 11.61 16.80
CA ASP A 36 -11.92 10.67 15.73
C ASP A 36 -12.85 9.46 15.73
N ALA A 37 -13.17 8.93 16.91
CA ALA A 37 -14.11 7.84 17.08
C ALA A 37 -15.47 8.17 16.48
N ARG A 38 -16.00 9.38 16.72
CA ARG A 38 -17.29 9.82 16.17
C ARG A 38 -17.31 9.80 14.64
N VAL A 39 -16.23 10.27 14.01
CA VAL A 39 -16.10 10.27 12.53
C VAL A 39 -15.97 8.85 11.99
N LEU A 40 -15.20 7.98 12.66
CA LEU A 40 -15.04 6.59 12.24
C LEU A 40 -16.32 5.76 12.43
N MET A 41 -17.09 6.04 13.48
CA MET A 41 -18.39 5.41 13.75
C MET A 41 -19.45 5.86 12.74
N SER A 42 -19.52 7.16 12.42
CA SER A 42 -20.46 7.66 11.40
C SER A 42 -20.15 7.14 9.99
N ALA A 43 -18.87 6.88 9.71
CA ALA A 43 -18.43 6.22 8.47
C ALA A 43 -18.63 4.70 8.48
N GLY A 44 -19.06 4.10 9.59
CA GLY A 44 -19.22 2.65 9.74
C GLY A 44 -17.90 1.87 9.64
N VAL A 45 -16.77 2.51 10.00
CA VAL A 45 -15.45 1.88 10.13
C VAL A 45 -15.34 1.21 11.50
N LEU A 46 -15.79 1.92 12.54
CA LEU A 46 -15.96 1.40 13.89
C LEU A 46 -17.44 1.19 14.19
N VAL A 47 -17.72 0.20 15.03
CA VAL A 47 -19.05 -0.04 15.59
C VAL A 47 -18.93 -0.37 17.08
N PRO A 48 -20.00 -0.21 17.88
CA PRO A 48 -20.03 -0.73 19.23
C PRO A 48 -19.67 -2.22 19.24
N ALA A 49 -18.85 -2.64 20.20
CA ALA A 49 -18.43 -4.03 20.27
C ALA A 49 -19.63 -4.97 20.49
N SER A 50 -19.62 -6.08 19.76
CA SER A 50 -20.60 -7.15 19.95
C SER A 50 -20.43 -7.83 21.33
N PRO A 51 -21.44 -8.55 21.85
CA PRO A 51 -21.34 -9.25 23.13
C PRO A 51 -20.37 -10.45 23.10
N ARG A 52 -19.78 -10.77 21.94
CA ARG A 52 -18.77 -11.82 21.82
C ARG A 52 -17.56 -11.52 22.70
N PRO A 53 -16.87 -12.54 23.25
CA PRO A 53 -15.59 -12.34 23.92
C PRO A 53 -14.59 -11.61 23.01
N THR A 54 -13.77 -10.73 23.58
CA THR A 54 -12.68 -10.11 22.81
C THR A 54 -11.67 -11.19 22.46
N ARG A 55 -11.29 -11.25 21.18
CA ARG A 55 -10.35 -12.22 20.63
C ARG A 55 -9.06 -11.57 20.13
N GLY A 56 -8.97 -10.25 20.16
CA GLY A 56 -7.79 -9.55 19.70
C GLY A 56 -7.97 -8.05 19.77
N TRP A 57 -6.83 -7.37 19.79
CA TRP A 57 -6.75 -5.93 19.91
C TRP A 57 -6.04 -5.32 18.70
N PHE A 58 -6.30 -4.04 18.43
CA PHE A 58 -5.45 -3.25 17.56
C PHE A 58 -4.95 -2.01 18.28
N VAL A 59 -3.75 -1.57 17.92
CA VAL A 59 -3.16 -0.30 18.33
C VAL A 59 -3.68 0.79 17.38
N PRO A 60 -4.47 1.77 17.85
CA PRO A 60 -4.88 2.89 17.04
C PRO A 60 -3.73 3.90 16.90
N PHE A 61 -3.55 4.41 15.70
CA PHE A 61 -2.79 5.64 15.48
C PHE A 61 -3.25 6.33 14.20
N SER A 62 -2.78 7.55 14.01
CA SER A 62 -3.00 8.28 12.77
C SER A 62 -1.67 8.65 12.12
N VAL A 63 -1.66 8.66 10.79
CA VAL A 63 -0.56 9.19 9.99
C VAL A 63 -1.04 10.45 9.27
N VAL A 64 -0.12 11.40 9.06
CA VAL A 64 -0.39 12.58 8.25
C VAL A 64 0.11 12.30 6.84
N GLU A 65 -0.80 12.41 5.88
CA GLU A 65 -0.53 12.21 4.46
C GLU A 65 -0.61 13.52 3.71
N GLU A 66 0.35 13.75 2.82
CA GLU A 66 0.26 14.80 1.83
C GLU A 66 -0.65 14.37 0.68
N LYS A 67 -1.66 15.18 0.39
CA LYS A 67 -2.49 15.13 -0.81
C LYS A 67 -2.36 16.45 -1.58
N PRO A 68 -2.68 16.48 -2.89
CA PRO A 68 -2.76 17.73 -3.65
C PRO A 68 -3.70 18.77 -2.99
N SER A 69 -4.75 18.29 -2.32
CA SER A 69 -5.72 19.12 -1.58
C SER A 69 -5.26 19.56 -0.18
N GLY A 70 -4.02 19.26 0.23
CA GLY A 70 -3.46 19.56 1.54
C GLY A 70 -3.14 18.34 2.39
N LEU A 71 -2.92 18.56 3.69
CA LEU A 71 -2.63 17.49 4.64
C LEU A 71 -3.92 16.76 5.04
N ARG A 72 -3.87 15.43 5.02
CA ARG A 72 -4.94 14.55 5.46
C ARG A 72 -4.46 13.69 6.61
N ARG A 73 -5.22 13.62 7.69
CA ARG A 73 -5.02 12.61 8.73
C ARG A 73 -5.68 11.29 8.30
N ARG A 74 -4.93 10.19 8.32
CA ARG A 74 -5.43 8.84 8.05
C ARG A 74 -5.31 7.99 9.32
N PHE A 75 -6.45 7.46 9.76
CA PHE A 75 -6.52 6.49 10.84
C PHE A 75 -6.01 5.12 10.38
N ILE A 76 -5.14 4.51 11.20
CA ILE A 76 -4.61 3.16 11.04
C ILE A 76 -4.95 2.35 12.29
N ALA A 77 -5.56 1.19 12.07
CA ALA A 77 -5.67 0.13 13.05
C ALA A 77 -4.58 -0.90 12.80
N TRP A 78 -3.62 -1.04 13.73
CA TRP A 78 -2.54 -2.02 13.63
C TRP A 78 -2.75 -3.15 14.64
N PRO A 79 -3.27 -4.31 14.21
CA PRO A 79 -3.44 -5.50 15.04
C PRO A 79 -2.10 -6.21 15.21
N LYS A 80 -1.20 -5.59 15.98
CA LYS A 80 0.20 -5.99 16.12
C LYS A 80 0.33 -7.43 16.63
N GLU A 81 -0.39 -7.77 17.69
CA GLU A 81 -0.34 -9.08 18.33
C GLU A 81 -0.84 -10.15 17.37
N LYS A 82 -2.01 -9.92 16.74
CA LYS A 82 -2.56 -10.84 15.73
C LYS A 82 -1.63 -11.03 14.53
N ASN A 83 -0.98 -9.97 14.03
CA ASN A 83 0.00 -10.11 12.95
C ASN A 83 1.19 -11.00 13.33
N LEU A 84 1.62 -10.95 14.60
CA LEU A 84 2.68 -11.83 15.11
C LEU A 84 2.19 -13.28 15.25
N GLU A 85 0.95 -13.47 15.72
CA GLU A 85 0.37 -14.78 15.95
C GLU A 85 0.08 -15.53 14.66
N ASP A 86 -0.57 -14.88 13.69
CA ASP A 86 -0.91 -15.52 12.41
C ASP A 86 0.34 -15.96 11.64
N SER A 87 1.51 -15.37 11.95
CA SER A 87 2.79 -15.66 11.30
C SER A 87 2.69 -15.63 9.76
N TYR A 88 1.80 -14.78 9.25
CA TYR A 88 1.47 -14.68 7.84
C TYR A 88 2.10 -13.42 7.26
N GLU A 89 2.78 -13.58 6.13
CA GLU A 89 3.30 -12.50 5.32
C GLU A 89 2.56 -12.46 3.98
N ALA A 90 2.15 -11.26 3.55
CA ALA A 90 1.42 -11.10 2.31
C ALA A 90 2.27 -11.48 1.10
N ASP A 91 1.75 -12.38 0.26
CA ASP A 91 2.35 -12.73 -1.02
C ASP A 91 1.61 -11.99 -2.12
N VAL A 92 1.93 -10.70 -2.24
CA VAL A 92 1.34 -9.84 -3.27
C VAL A 92 2.28 -9.80 -4.47
N PRO A 93 1.82 -10.10 -5.69
CA PRO A 93 2.66 -10.09 -6.90
C PRO A 93 2.95 -8.66 -7.39
N LEU A 94 3.52 -7.82 -6.52
CA LEU A 94 3.97 -6.46 -6.82
C LEU A 94 5.39 -6.55 -7.37
N GLY A 95 5.50 -6.48 -8.70
CA GLY A 95 6.77 -6.57 -9.40
C GLY A 95 7.69 -5.38 -9.12
N HIS A 96 8.94 -5.51 -9.56
CA HIS A 96 9.88 -4.40 -9.59
C HIS A 96 9.39 -3.30 -10.55
N ILE A 97 9.66 -2.02 -10.25
CA ILE A 97 9.13 -0.87 -11.01
C ILE A 97 9.43 -0.93 -12.51
N SER A 98 10.58 -1.52 -12.89
CA SER A 98 10.96 -1.71 -14.30
C SER A 98 9.93 -2.50 -15.11
N ALA A 99 9.19 -3.43 -14.49
CA ALA A 99 8.15 -4.22 -15.16
C ALA A 99 6.92 -3.38 -15.58
N TYR A 100 6.84 -2.13 -15.11
CA TYR A 100 5.71 -1.24 -15.35
C TYR A 100 6.04 -0.10 -16.31
N LEU A 101 7.30 0.08 -16.72
CA LEU A 101 7.76 1.26 -17.47
C LEU A 101 7.41 1.19 -18.96
N ASP A 102 7.49 0.01 -19.57
CA ASP A 102 7.26 -0.19 -21.02
C ASP A 102 5.87 0.23 -21.49
N VAL A 103 4.92 0.39 -20.57
CA VAL A 103 3.58 0.88 -20.91
C VAL A 103 3.59 2.29 -21.50
N VAL A 104 4.67 3.06 -21.31
CA VAL A 104 4.80 4.43 -21.82
C VAL A 104 4.70 4.51 -23.35
N TRP A 105 4.95 3.39 -24.04
CA TRP A 105 4.84 3.28 -25.51
C TRP A 105 3.40 3.08 -26.02
N GLU A 106 2.42 2.91 -25.13
CA GLU A 106 1.00 2.84 -25.49
C GLU A 106 0.44 4.24 -25.83
N GLU A 107 -0.72 4.33 -26.48
CA GLU A 107 -1.33 5.62 -26.88
C GLU A 107 -1.72 6.51 -25.67
N GLY A 108 -2.13 5.90 -24.57
CA GLY A 108 -2.45 6.57 -23.33
C GLY A 108 -2.95 5.59 -22.28
N ALA A 109 -3.43 6.11 -21.15
CA ALA A 109 -3.96 5.26 -20.08
C ALA A 109 -5.09 5.91 -19.28
N SER A 110 -5.81 5.08 -18.54
CA SER A 110 -6.60 5.49 -17.39
C SER A 110 -5.93 5.02 -16.11
N ASN A 111 -6.03 5.85 -15.07
CA ASN A 111 -5.51 5.61 -13.74
C ASN A 111 -6.65 5.81 -12.73
N LEU A 112 -6.96 4.79 -11.92
CA LEU A 112 -8.10 4.76 -11.01
C LEU A 112 -7.61 4.41 -9.60
N ASP A 113 -8.03 5.19 -8.61
CA ASP A 113 -7.80 4.93 -7.19
C ASP A 113 -9.13 4.52 -6.51
N LEU A 114 -9.10 3.55 -5.59
CA LEU A 114 -10.29 3.22 -4.79
C LEU A 114 -10.41 4.12 -3.56
N LYS A 115 -11.53 4.83 -3.42
CA LYS A 115 -11.74 5.78 -2.32
C LYS A 115 -11.76 5.05 -0.98
N ALA A 116 -10.80 5.33 -0.10
CA ALA A 116 -10.69 4.66 1.20
C ALA A 116 -10.71 3.12 1.09
N SER A 117 -10.17 2.61 -0.02
CA SER A 117 -10.01 1.20 -0.43
C SER A 117 -10.36 0.14 0.63
N PHE A 118 -9.48 -0.10 1.60
CA PHE A 118 -9.66 -1.11 2.66
C PHE A 118 -10.98 -0.96 3.43
N TYR A 119 -11.40 0.28 3.74
CA TYR A 119 -12.60 0.55 4.50
C TYR A 119 -13.90 0.34 3.72
N GLN A 120 -13.83 0.03 2.43
CA GLN A 120 -15.00 -0.39 1.65
C GLN A 120 -15.33 -1.87 1.86
N VAL A 121 -14.37 -2.67 2.33
CA VAL A 121 -14.53 -4.12 2.50
C VAL A 121 -15.12 -4.42 3.89
N PRO A 122 -16.38 -4.90 3.98
CA PRO A 122 -16.98 -5.25 5.26
C PRO A 122 -16.32 -6.48 5.89
N LEU A 123 -16.07 -6.43 7.19
CA LEU A 123 -15.65 -7.61 7.94
C LEU A 123 -16.85 -8.48 8.33
N PRO A 124 -16.71 -9.82 8.26
CA PRO A 124 -17.68 -10.74 8.84
C PRO A 124 -17.83 -10.45 10.33
N GLU A 125 -19.05 -10.51 10.87
CA GLU A 125 -19.32 -10.16 12.26
C GLU A 125 -18.55 -11.03 13.26
N GLU A 126 -18.34 -12.30 12.90
CA GLU A 126 -17.56 -13.28 13.65
C GLU A 126 -16.06 -12.96 13.73
N ALA A 127 -15.52 -12.18 12.79
CA ALA A 127 -14.12 -11.78 12.75
C ALA A 127 -13.85 -10.51 13.58
N ARG A 128 -14.85 -9.64 13.76
CA ARG A 128 -14.67 -8.29 14.34
C ARG A 128 -14.12 -8.30 15.76
N SER A 129 -14.45 -9.32 16.55
CA SER A 129 -13.94 -9.48 17.91
C SER A 129 -12.43 -9.65 17.98
N ALA A 130 -11.76 -10.01 16.87
CA ALA A 130 -10.30 -10.05 16.76
C ALA A 130 -9.66 -8.67 16.55
N PHE A 131 -10.47 -7.63 16.31
CA PHE A 131 -10.03 -6.29 15.99
C PHE A 131 -10.75 -5.26 16.86
N ARG A 132 -10.48 -5.29 18.18
CA ARG A 132 -11.07 -4.37 19.15
C ARG A 132 -10.12 -3.29 19.64
N CYS A 133 -10.69 -2.21 20.12
CA CYS A 133 -9.99 -1.12 20.79
C CYS A 133 -10.92 -0.42 21.79
N ARG A 134 -10.34 0.41 22.66
CA ARG A 134 -11.10 1.27 23.57
C ARG A 134 -11.02 2.73 23.13
N LEU A 135 -12.11 3.45 23.33
CA LEU A 135 -12.14 4.90 23.27
C LEU A 135 -11.58 5.48 24.57
N ASP A 136 -11.31 6.79 24.59
CA ASP A 136 -10.77 7.49 25.77
C ASP A 136 -11.67 7.37 27.01
N ASP A 137 -12.98 7.24 26.84
CA ASP A 137 -13.96 7.04 27.92
C ASP A 137 -14.08 5.57 28.38
N GLY A 138 -13.27 4.67 27.80
CA GLY A 138 -13.27 3.24 28.08
C GLY A 138 -14.26 2.42 27.26
N THR A 139 -15.11 3.05 26.44
CA THR A 139 -16.07 2.38 25.56
C THR A 139 -15.35 1.38 24.64
N LEU A 140 -15.88 0.16 24.58
CA LEU A 140 -15.33 -0.90 23.73
C LEU A 140 -15.95 -0.83 22.33
N VAL A 141 -15.09 -0.77 21.31
CA VAL A 141 -15.47 -0.74 19.90
C VAL A 141 -14.74 -1.83 19.12
N GLU A 142 -15.29 -2.20 17.97
CA GLU A 142 -14.68 -3.14 17.04
C GLU A 142 -14.68 -2.60 15.61
N LEU A 143 -13.72 -3.04 14.79
CA LEU A 143 -13.73 -2.70 13.37
C LEU A 143 -14.85 -3.44 12.64
N ALA A 144 -15.59 -2.70 11.82
CA ALA A 144 -16.55 -3.27 10.87
C ALA A 144 -16.00 -3.42 9.45
N ARG A 145 -14.79 -2.90 9.19
CA ARG A 145 -14.15 -2.85 7.86
C ARG A 145 -12.71 -3.36 7.91
N LEU A 146 -12.21 -3.86 6.79
CA LEU A 146 -10.89 -4.48 6.68
C LEU A 146 -9.77 -3.53 7.20
N PRO A 147 -9.00 -3.91 8.24
CA PRO A 147 -7.92 -3.08 8.77
C PRO A 147 -6.74 -3.02 7.82
N MET A 148 -6.31 -1.80 7.46
CA MET A 148 -5.11 -1.60 6.64
C MET A 148 -3.82 -2.13 7.30
N GLY A 149 -3.75 -2.15 8.63
CA GLY A 149 -2.56 -2.61 9.36
C GLY A 149 -2.47 -4.12 9.54
N TYR A 150 -3.46 -4.90 9.07
CA TYR A 150 -3.42 -6.35 9.15
C TYR A 150 -2.62 -6.96 7.99
N ALA A 151 -1.80 -7.97 8.28
CA ALA A 151 -0.82 -8.51 7.35
C ALA A 151 -1.44 -9.05 6.05
N ALA A 152 -2.62 -9.69 6.10
CA ALA A 152 -3.29 -10.21 4.90
C ALA A 152 -4.08 -9.17 4.09
N SER A 153 -4.32 -7.99 4.66
CA SER A 153 -5.15 -6.98 4.02
C SER A 153 -4.64 -6.51 2.66
N PRO A 154 -3.33 -6.26 2.44
CA PRO A 154 -2.83 -5.88 1.12
C PRO A 154 -3.07 -6.93 0.04
N GLU A 155 -2.92 -8.23 0.35
CA GLU A 155 -3.17 -9.31 -0.61
C GLU A 155 -4.66 -9.47 -0.91
N LEU A 156 -5.52 -9.40 0.13
CA LEU A 156 -6.97 -9.35 -0.04
C LEU A 156 -7.39 -8.20 -0.96
N MET A 157 -6.86 -7.00 -0.71
CA MET A 157 -7.14 -5.84 -1.55
C MET A 157 -6.62 -6.01 -2.97
N GLN A 158 -5.41 -6.54 -3.15
CA GLN A 158 -4.88 -6.82 -4.49
C GLN A 158 -5.81 -7.76 -5.27
N LEU A 159 -6.29 -8.84 -4.65
CA LEU A 159 -7.20 -9.79 -5.30
C LEU A 159 -8.54 -9.15 -5.66
N LEU A 160 -9.14 -8.40 -4.73
CA LEU A 160 -10.42 -7.72 -4.94
C LEU A 160 -10.31 -6.65 -6.05
N THR A 161 -9.29 -5.80 -5.99
CA THR A 161 -9.06 -4.77 -7.01
C THR A 161 -8.70 -5.40 -8.36
N SER A 162 -7.95 -6.51 -8.37
CA SER A 162 -7.65 -7.25 -9.61
C SER A 162 -8.90 -7.87 -10.22
N ALA A 163 -9.81 -8.38 -9.41
CA ALA A 163 -11.10 -8.87 -9.88
C ALA A 163 -11.96 -7.74 -10.46
N LEU A 164 -12.00 -6.60 -9.77
CA LEU A 164 -12.72 -5.41 -10.21
C LEU A 164 -12.17 -4.86 -11.54
N ALA A 165 -10.86 -4.82 -11.69
CA ALA A 165 -10.18 -4.35 -12.88
C ALA A 165 -10.32 -5.33 -14.07
N GLY A 166 -10.69 -6.59 -13.80
CA GLY A 166 -10.82 -7.64 -14.80
C GLY A 166 -9.48 -8.27 -15.19
N VAL A 167 -8.54 -8.44 -14.24
CA VAL A 167 -7.25 -9.07 -14.52
C VAL A 167 -7.44 -10.51 -15.00
N PRO A 168 -6.96 -10.89 -16.20
CA PRO A 168 -7.28 -12.19 -16.82
C PRO A 168 -6.87 -13.43 -16.01
N THR A 169 -5.86 -13.33 -15.13
CA THR A 169 -5.46 -14.42 -14.24
C THR A 169 -6.38 -14.58 -13.02
N VAL A 170 -7.18 -13.56 -12.70
CA VAL A 170 -8.06 -13.49 -11.52
C VAL A 170 -9.53 -13.72 -11.87
N VAL A 171 -9.98 -13.33 -13.07
CA VAL A 171 -11.39 -13.43 -13.48
C VAL A 171 -11.58 -14.36 -14.67
N ASP A 172 -12.82 -14.83 -14.85
CA ASP A 172 -13.22 -15.63 -16.01
C ASP A 172 -13.23 -14.77 -17.29
N ALA A 173 -13.15 -15.43 -18.45
CA ALA A 173 -12.98 -14.76 -19.74
C ALA A 173 -14.05 -13.68 -20.04
N ALA A 174 -15.29 -13.87 -19.57
CA ALA A 174 -16.39 -12.92 -19.77
C ALA A 174 -16.20 -11.56 -19.05
N PHE A 175 -15.34 -11.53 -18.03
CA PHE A 175 -15.02 -10.33 -17.23
C PHE A 175 -13.58 -9.87 -17.45
N ALA A 176 -12.79 -10.62 -18.22
CA ALA A 176 -11.38 -10.35 -18.42
C ALA A 176 -11.16 -9.13 -19.33
N CYS A 177 -10.16 -8.33 -18.97
CA CYS A 177 -9.65 -7.24 -19.76
C CYS A 177 -9.21 -7.75 -21.14
N PRO A 178 -9.58 -7.07 -22.24
CA PRO A 178 -9.12 -7.41 -23.58
C PRO A 178 -7.59 -7.50 -23.65
N THR A 179 -7.07 -8.48 -24.39
CA THR A 179 -5.62 -8.71 -24.55
C THR A 179 -4.88 -7.56 -25.23
N ALA A 180 -5.61 -6.69 -25.94
CA ALA A 180 -5.09 -5.47 -26.54
C ALA A 180 -4.77 -4.36 -25.51
N LEU A 181 -5.22 -4.49 -24.26
CA LEU A 181 -4.96 -3.53 -23.20
C LEU A 181 -3.94 -4.09 -22.20
N LYS A 182 -3.11 -3.20 -21.66
CA LYS A 182 -2.19 -3.49 -20.55
C LYS A 182 -2.87 -3.08 -19.25
N ILE A 183 -3.13 -4.05 -18.37
CA ILE A 183 -3.72 -3.80 -17.06
C ILE A 183 -2.71 -4.07 -15.95
N HIS A 184 -2.56 -3.09 -15.06
CA HIS A 184 -1.70 -3.18 -13.89
C HIS A 184 -2.51 -2.81 -12.67
N VAL A 185 -2.42 -3.62 -11.63
CA VAL A 185 -3.08 -3.37 -10.34
C VAL A 185 -2.01 -3.35 -9.26
N TRP A 186 -2.02 -2.29 -8.46
CA TRP A 186 -1.14 -2.10 -7.32
C TRP A 186 -1.96 -1.80 -6.08
N ILE A 187 -2.33 -2.87 -5.36
CA ILE A 187 -3.22 -2.87 -4.18
C ILE A 187 -4.59 -2.28 -4.52
N ASP A 188 -4.75 -0.95 -4.41
CA ASP A 188 -5.97 -0.20 -4.65
C ASP A 188 -5.92 0.70 -5.89
N ASN A 189 -4.76 0.78 -6.55
CA ASN A 189 -4.58 1.55 -7.78
C ASN A 189 -4.69 0.64 -9.02
N VAL A 190 -5.41 1.10 -10.04
CA VAL A 190 -5.60 0.40 -11.31
C VAL A 190 -5.12 1.29 -12.44
N ARG A 191 -4.24 0.75 -13.29
CA ARG A 191 -3.80 1.39 -14.53
C ARG A 191 -4.19 0.53 -15.73
N ILE A 192 -4.88 1.14 -16.69
CA ILE A 192 -5.33 0.51 -17.93
C ILE A 192 -4.74 1.32 -19.08
N ALA A 193 -3.88 0.73 -19.89
CA ALA A 193 -3.20 1.43 -20.98
C ALA A 193 -3.36 0.69 -22.31
N GLY A 194 -3.25 1.42 -23.41
CA GLY A 194 -3.44 0.90 -24.76
C GLY A 194 -4.09 1.95 -25.66
N PRO A 195 -4.76 1.53 -26.75
CA PRO A 195 -5.48 2.45 -27.62
C PRO A 195 -6.54 3.24 -26.85
N LEU A 196 -6.59 4.57 -27.00
CA LEU A 196 -7.38 5.48 -26.14
C LEU A 196 -8.86 5.10 -26.11
N LYS A 197 -9.46 4.81 -27.27
CA LYS A 197 -10.87 4.39 -27.35
C LYS A 197 -11.15 3.09 -26.59
N ALA A 198 -10.22 2.14 -26.63
CA ALA A 198 -10.36 0.87 -25.93
C ALA A 198 -10.15 1.04 -24.42
N VAL A 199 -9.18 1.89 -24.03
CA VAL A 199 -8.95 2.29 -22.64
C VAL A 199 -10.20 2.93 -22.04
N GLU A 200 -10.78 3.94 -22.70
CA GLU A 200 -12.02 4.57 -22.23
C GLU A 200 -13.17 3.58 -22.08
N ALA A 201 -13.35 2.69 -23.06
CA ALA A 201 -14.41 1.70 -23.04
C ALA A 201 -14.23 0.72 -21.87
N TRP A 202 -13.00 0.26 -21.62
CA TRP A 202 -12.73 -0.63 -20.49
C TRP A 202 -12.85 0.08 -19.15
N THR A 203 -12.39 1.33 -19.03
CA THR A 203 -12.55 2.15 -17.82
C THR A 203 -14.02 2.34 -17.45
N ARG A 204 -14.90 2.55 -18.43
CA ARG A 204 -16.36 2.57 -18.21
C ARG A 204 -16.87 1.23 -17.68
N ARG A 205 -16.34 0.11 -18.18
CA ARG A 205 -16.72 -1.23 -17.71
C ARG A 205 -16.25 -1.51 -16.29
N VAL A 206 -15.02 -1.12 -15.93
CA VAL A 206 -14.51 -1.20 -14.55
C VAL A 206 -15.34 -0.33 -13.61
N THR A 207 -15.74 0.87 -14.05
CA THR A 207 -16.63 1.74 -13.29
C THR A 207 -18.01 1.12 -13.10
N GLN A 208 -18.54 0.42 -14.11
CA GLN A 208 -19.79 -0.33 -13.97
C GLN A 208 -19.64 -1.48 -12.96
N PHE A 209 -18.57 -2.27 -13.04
CA PHE A 209 -18.29 -3.33 -12.05
C PHE A 209 -18.19 -2.76 -10.64
N ALA A 210 -17.60 -1.57 -10.49
CA ALA A 210 -17.52 -0.90 -9.19
C ALA A 210 -18.91 -0.53 -8.68
N ARG A 211 -19.78 0.04 -9.52
CA ARG A 211 -21.17 0.32 -9.15
C ARG A 211 -21.94 -0.94 -8.76
N ASP A 212 -21.82 -2.00 -9.55
CA ASP A 212 -22.50 -3.28 -9.30
C ASP A 212 -22.04 -3.90 -7.96
N ALA A 213 -20.76 -3.74 -7.62
CA ALA A 213 -20.17 -4.19 -6.37
C ALA A 213 -20.30 -3.18 -5.21
N SER A 214 -21.00 -2.05 -5.40
CA SER A 214 -21.08 -0.95 -4.41
C SER A 214 -19.71 -0.40 -3.96
N VAL A 215 -18.72 -0.43 -4.85
CA VAL A 215 -17.38 0.12 -4.66
C VAL A 215 -17.32 1.53 -5.23
N THR A 216 -16.78 2.45 -4.43
CA THR A 216 -16.52 3.84 -4.81
C THR A 216 -15.11 4.00 -5.36
N ILE A 217 -15.02 4.44 -6.61
CA ILE A 217 -13.78 4.94 -7.22
C ILE A 217 -13.57 6.38 -6.73
N GLY A 218 -12.34 6.68 -6.31
CA GLY A 218 -11.91 7.99 -5.85
C GLY A 218 -11.34 8.85 -6.97
N GLU A 219 -10.07 9.22 -6.85
CA GLU A 219 -9.35 9.97 -7.87
C GLU A 219 -9.26 9.12 -9.16
N SER A 220 -9.56 9.73 -10.30
CA SER A 220 -9.48 9.06 -11.59
C SER A 220 -9.02 9.99 -12.70
N GLU A 221 -8.13 9.48 -13.53
CA GLU A 221 -7.69 10.08 -14.78
C GLU A 221 -8.14 9.12 -15.89
N VAL A 222 -8.95 9.58 -16.84
CA VAL A 222 -9.54 8.70 -17.86
C VAL A 222 -8.94 9.05 -19.22
N ALA A 223 -8.31 8.05 -19.85
CA ALA A 223 -7.74 8.12 -21.19
C ALA A 223 -6.87 9.38 -21.42
N VAL A 224 -5.92 9.58 -20.50
CA VAL A 224 -4.98 10.69 -20.52
C VAL A 224 -3.65 10.25 -21.14
N ALA A 225 -2.94 11.21 -21.74
CA ALA A 225 -1.59 11.01 -22.28
C ALA A 225 -0.50 11.07 -21.20
N SER A 226 -0.80 11.58 -19.99
CA SER A 226 0.18 11.65 -18.91
C SER A 226 -0.48 11.50 -17.55
N TYR A 227 0.19 10.81 -16.62
CA TYR A 227 -0.28 10.55 -15.27
C TYR A 227 0.87 10.08 -14.38
N THR A 228 0.61 9.93 -13.07
CA THR A 228 1.54 9.30 -12.12
C THR A 228 1.01 7.96 -11.65
N PHE A 229 1.80 6.89 -11.79
CA PHE A 229 1.48 5.55 -11.29
C PHE A 229 2.66 4.98 -10.50
N VAL A 230 2.38 4.49 -9.28
CA VAL A 230 3.38 3.89 -8.36
C VAL A 230 4.60 4.79 -8.16
N GLY A 231 4.43 6.12 -8.18
CA GLY A 231 5.51 7.08 -7.98
C GLY A 231 6.35 7.43 -9.22
N VAL A 232 5.93 7.00 -10.41
CA VAL A 232 6.54 7.34 -11.71
C VAL A 232 5.57 8.18 -12.52
N PHE A 233 6.04 9.28 -13.10
CA PHE A 233 5.30 10.06 -14.07
C PHE A 233 5.53 9.49 -15.47
N PHE A 234 4.44 9.21 -16.17
CA PHE A 234 4.41 8.71 -17.54
C PHE A 234 3.95 9.82 -18.48
N ASP A 235 4.61 9.95 -19.62
CA ASP A 235 4.19 10.79 -20.73
C ASP A 235 4.21 9.96 -22.02
N HIS A 236 3.02 9.60 -22.47
CA HIS A 236 2.78 8.80 -23.67
C HIS A 236 2.98 9.59 -24.96
N ALA A 237 2.93 10.94 -24.92
CA ALA A 237 3.16 11.74 -26.12
C ALA A 237 4.66 11.83 -26.45
N THR A 238 5.51 11.90 -25.42
CA THR A 238 6.97 11.95 -25.59
C THR A 238 7.65 10.60 -25.39
N HIS A 239 6.89 9.57 -24.99
CA HIS A 239 7.39 8.25 -24.60
C HIS A 239 8.47 8.33 -23.50
N THR A 240 8.28 9.22 -22.53
CA THR A 240 9.24 9.42 -21.44
C THR A 240 8.65 9.05 -20.08
N VAL A 241 9.52 8.55 -19.21
CA VAL A 241 9.22 8.34 -17.80
C VAL A 241 10.17 9.17 -16.94
N ARG A 242 9.66 9.70 -15.83
CA ARG A 242 10.46 10.40 -14.83
C ARG A 242 9.95 10.09 -13.43
N LEU A 243 10.74 10.43 -12.43
CA LEU A 243 10.28 10.32 -11.04
C LEU A 243 9.07 11.22 -10.82
N GLY A 244 8.06 10.66 -10.15
CA GLY A 244 6.93 11.43 -9.67
C GLY A 244 7.40 12.52 -8.70
N GLU A 245 6.68 13.63 -8.67
CA GLU A 245 7.14 14.84 -7.98
C GLU A 245 7.37 14.63 -6.48
N LYS A 246 6.54 13.82 -5.83
CA LYS A 246 6.70 13.45 -4.42
C LYS A 246 8.01 12.69 -4.17
N THR A 247 8.31 11.69 -5.00
CA THR A 247 9.55 10.90 -4.91
C THR A 247 10.76 11.78 -5.15
N TRP A 248 10.69 12.66 -6.14
CA TRP A 248 11.75 13.62 -6.44
C TRP A 248 12.01 14.58 -5.27
N ARG A 249 10.94 15.16 -4.71
CA ARG A 249 11.01 16.06 -3.55
C ARG A 249 11.69 15.39 -2.36
N HIS A 250 11.25 14.17 -2.02
CA HIS A 250 11.83 13.38 -0.93
C HIS A 250 13.31 13.03 -1.11
N LEU A 251 13.77 12.85 -2.35
CA LEU A 251 15.19 12.66 -2.64
C LEU A 251 15.97 13.97 -2.47
N ARG A 252 15.40 15.09 -2.92
CA ARG A 252 16.02 16.42 -2.85
C ARG A 252 16.12 16.95 -1.41
N GLU A 253 15.14 16.65 -0.58
CA GLU A 253 15.08 17.07 0.84
C GLU A 253 15.87 16.15 1.78
N THR A 254 16.55 15.15 1.23
CA THR A 254 17.39 14.26 2.03
C THR A 254 18.57 15.05 2.64
N PRO A 255 18.86 14.92 3.94
CA PRO A 255 19.98 15.61 4.58
C PRO A 255 21.33 15.29 3.94
N PRO A 256 22.33 16.17 4.03
CA PRO A 256 23.70 15.84 3.62
C PRO A 256 24.22 14.66 4.44
N PHE A 257 25.12 13.87 3.85
CA PHE A 257 25.59 12.63 4.48
C PHE A 257 26.26 12.86 5.85
N GLU A 258 26.91 13.99 6.05
CA GLU A 258 27.55 14.38 7.30
C GLU A 258 26.53 14.52 8.46
N GLU A 259 25.28 14.77 8.13
CA GLU A 259 24.19 14.96 9.08
C GLU A 259 23.27 13.75 9.18
N MET A 260 23.38 12.78 8.27
CA MET A 260 22.53 11.60 8.25
C MET A 260 22.73 10.70 9.48
N THR A 261 21.60 10.17 9.94
CA THR A 261 21.56 8.97 10.79
C THR A 261 21.55 7.71 9.93
N VAL A 262 21.71 6.55 10.56
CA VAL A 262 21.54 5.25 9.89
C VAL A 262 20.14 5.10 9.29
N GLY A 263 19.10 5.60 9.98
CA GLY A 263 17.73 5.61 9.47
C GLY A 263 17.57 6.47 8.23
N ASP A 264 18.19 7.67 8.22
CA ASP A 264 18.18 8.53 7.03
C ASP A 264 18.88 7.87 5.85
N LEU A 265 20.01 7.20 6.10
CA LEU A 265 20.76 6.47 5.08
C LEU A 265 19.94 5.32 4.48
N GLU A 266 19.21 4.57 5.31
CA GLU A 266 18.33 3.48 4.86
C GLU A 266 17.21 4.01 3.95
N VAL A 267 16.52 5.06 4.39
CA VAL A 267 15.44 5.70 3.63
C VAL A 267 15.95 6.28 2.32
N PHE A 268 17.06 7.02 2.36
CA PHE A 268 17.69 7.58 1.18
C PHE A 268 18.09 6.48 0.19
N THR A 269 18.80 5.45 0.65
CA THR A 269 19.31 4.40 -0.24
C THR A 269 18.15 3.65 -0.90
N SER A 270 17.07 3.38 -0.16
CA SER A 270 15.87 2.73 -0.71
C SER A 270 15.24 3.58 -1.82
N ARG A 271 15.07 4.88 -1.59
CA ARG A 271 14.56 5.83 -2.60
C ARG A 271 15.50 5.97 -3.79
N ALA A 272 16.80 5.98 -3.56
CA ALA A 272 17.81 6.11 -4.62
C ALA A 272 17.87 4.86 -5.50
N ILE A 273 17.76 3.66 -4.93
CA ILE A 273 17.66 2.40 -5.67
C ILE A 273 16.38 2.39 -6.54
N TYR A 274 15.24 2.76 -5.95
CA TYR A 274 13.99 2.91 -6.69
C TYR A 274 14.14 3.94 -7.82
N GLY A 275 14.73 5.10 -7.53
CA GLY A 275 14.95 6.16 -8.52
C GLY A 275 15.86 5.73 -9.66
N ALA A 276 16.93 5.00 -9.34
CA ALA A 276 17.85 4.44 -10.32
C ALA A 276 17.15 3.46 -11.28
N ALA A 277 16.20 2.66 -10.77
CA ALA A 277 15.41 1.76 -11.60
C ALA A 277 14.52 2.50 -12.61
N VAL A 278 13.90 3.62 -12.19
CA VAL A 278 13.07 4.46 -13.07
C VAL A 278 13.91 5.18 -14.12
N LEU A 279 15.07 5.71 -13.71
CA LEU A 279 15.94 6.53 -14.55
C LEU A 279 16.93 5.71 -15.40
N GLY A 280 16.93 4.37 -15.29
CA GLY A 280 17.89 3.52 -15.99
C GLY A 280 19.35 3.68 -15.51
N VAL A 281 19.57 4.16 -14.28
CA VAL A 281 20.90 4.39 -13.72
C VAL A 281 21.51 3.07 -13.26
N ARG A 282 22.70 2.74 -13.78
CA ARG A 282 23.43 1.53 -13.40
C ARG A 282 24.02 1.65 -12.00
N LEU A 283 23.45 0.91 -11.05
CA LEU A 283 23.91 0.87 -9.65
C LEU A 283 25.37 0.41 -9.48
N PHE A 284 25.94 -0.32 -10.44
CA PHE A 284 27.32 -0.78 -10.38
C PHE A 284 28.34 0.37 -10.21
N ARG A 285 28.08 1.54 -10.82
CA ARG A 285 28.93 2.73 -10.65
C ARG A 285 29.01 3.21 -9.20
N ASN A 286 28.04 2.80 -8.39
CA ASN A 286 27.86 3.16 -6.99
C ASN A 286 28.18 2.00 -6.04
N TYR A 287 28.92 0.98 -6.51
CA TYR A 287 29.23 -0.22 -5.74
C TYR A 287 29.83 0.07 -4.35
N MET A 288 30.78 1.01 -4.26
CA MET A 288 31.43 1.33 -2.98
C MET A 288 30.45 1.97 -1.99
N PHE A 289 29.55 2.83 -2.48
CA PHE A 289 28.48 3.40 -1.68
C PHE A 289 27.52 2.31 -1.18
N LEU A 290 27.02 1.44 -2.06
CA LEU A 290 26.12 0.34 -1.68
C LEU A 290 26.79 -0.63 -0.70
N LYS A 291 28.09 -0.90 -0.86
CA LYS A 291 28.89 -1.69 0.08
C LYS A 291 28.98 -1.03 1.45
N PHE A 292 29.10 0.30 1.51
CA PHE A 292 29.04 1.05 2.75
C PHE A 292 27.67 0.95 3.41
N VAL A 293 26.58 1.20 2.68
CA VAL A 293 25.21 1.08 3.21
C VAL A 293 24.98 -0.31 3.78
N ARG A 294 25.34 -1.37 3.02
CA ARG A 294 25.24 -2.76 3.49
C ARG A 294 25.96 -2.99 4.82
N ARG A 295 27.13 -2.38 5.03
CA ARG A 295 27.89 -2.50 6.29
C ARG A 295 27.18 -1.80 7.45
N GLN A 296 26.60 -0.63 7.23
CA GLN A 296 25.82 0.08 8.23
C GLN A 296 24.58 -0.74 8.62
N LEU A 297 23.79 -1.18 7.64
CA LEU A 297 22.60 -2.00 7.88
C LEU A 297 22.92 -3.34 8.56
N SER A 298 24.05 -3.98 8.20
CA SER A 298 24.52 -5.19 8.88
C SER A 298 24.93 -4.94 10.35
N SER A 299 25.47 -3.75 10.66
CA SER A 299 25.76 -3.37 12.04
C SER A 299 24.47 -3.06 12.81
N LEU A 300 23.49 -2.43 12.17
CA LEU A 300 22.15 -2.19 12.74
C LEU A 300 21.47 -3.51 13.09
N ASN A 301 21.41 -4.46 12.15
CA ASN A 301 20.79 -5.78 12.35
C ASN A 301 21.47 -6.62 13.44
N ARG A 302 22.75 -6.34 13.74
CA ARG A 302 23.50 -6.99 14.83
C ARG A 302 23.44 -6.23 16.16
N GLY A 303 22.62 -5.17 16.25
CA GLY A 303 22.47 -4.35 17.45
C GLY A 303 23.70 -3.53 17.83
N LYS A 304 24.67 -3.35 16.91
CA LYS A 304 25.90 -2.58 17.20
C LYS A 304 25.70 -1.08 17.12
N ILE A 305 24.71 -0.66 16.35
CA ILE A 305 24.29 0.73 16.16
C ILE A 305 22.76 0.78 16.15
N THR A 306 22.20 1.97 16.25
CA THR A 306 20.75 2.20 16.20
C THR A 306 20.38 3.02 14.97
N THR A 307 19.10 3.12 14.65
CA THR A 307 18.61 3.99 13.57
C THR A 307 18.98 5.46 13.80
N ARG A 308 19.22 5.88 15.04
CA ARG A 308 19.64 7.25 15.42
C ARG A 308 21.14 7.48 15.40
N SER A 309 21.94 6.42 15.25
CA SER A 309 23.39 6.55 15.19
C SER A 309 23.80 7.38 13.97
N LYS A 310 24.75 8.30 14.14
CA LYS A 310 25.30 9.11 13.03
C LYS A 310 26.16 8.24 12.12
N ILE A 311 26.14 8.54 10.82
CA ILE A 311 26.99 7.84 9.86
C ILE A 311 28.39 8.47 9.83
N THR A 312 29.43 7.64 9.83
CA THR A 312 30.81 8.08 9.62
C THR A 312 31.29 7.60 8.27
N MET A 313 31.26 8.48 7.26
CA MET A 313 31.79 8.16 5.94
C MET A 313 33.31 8.24 5.93
N THR A 314 33.96 7.16 5.49
CA THR A 314 35.41 7.19 5.23
C THR A 314 35.71 7.98 3.94
N PRO A 315 36.91 8.59 3.81
CA PRO A 315 37.27 9.44 2.66
C PRO A 315 37.06 8.79 1.28
N TYR A 316 37.18 7.46 1.19
CA TYR A 316 36.95 6.68 -0.03
C TYR A 316 35.51 6.71 -0.57
N ILE A 317 34.55 7.15 0.23
CA ILE A 317 33.11 7.18 -0.13
C ILE A 317 32.68 8.62 -0.49
N ARG A 318 33.49 9.64 -0.18
CA ARG A 318 33.22 11.07 -0.47
C ARG A 318 33.21 11.43 -1.96
N GLY A 319 33.57 10.49 -2.85
CA GLY A 319 33.52 10.67 -4.30
C GLY A 319 32.12 10.48 -4.92
N PHE A 320 31.10 10.13 -4.13
CA PHE A 320 29.73 9.99 -4.60
C PHE A 320 29.13 11.38 -4.88
N ARG A 321 28.93 11.71 -6.17
CA ARG A 321 28.12 12.85 -6.60
C ARG A 321 26.81 12.28 -7.18
N VAL A 322 25.67 12.76 -6.68
CA VAL A 322 24.32 12.51 -7.22
C VAL A 322 24.18 13.23 -8.54
#